data_AF-A0A816HSG5-F1
#
_entry.id   AF-A0A816HSG5-F1
#
_cell.length_a   1.000
_cell.length_b   1.000
_cell.length_c   1.000
_cell.angle_alpha   90.00
_cell.angle_beta   90.00
_cell.angle_gamma   90.00
#
_symmetry.space_group_name_H-M   'P 1'
#
loop_
_entity.id
_entity.type
_entity.pdbx_description
1 polymer ?
#
loop_
_entity_poly.entity_id
_entity_poly.type
_entity_poly.pdbx_seq_one_letter_code
_entity_poly.pdbx_strand_id
1 'polypeptide(L)'
;MPGIKSGCYIIEALLQSDLRCFYDQTCINQLQSYLRLTPPINITALEKSLPSNFSSNSSIAELLDHLMVEQWTPLIVYEKYYHECQPYQCVYIYKTKNGAIGIITIIIGLI
;
A
#
# COMPACT_ATOMS: atom_id res chain seq x y z
N MET A 1 21.01 6.36 -2.15
CA MET A 1 20.30 6.41 -0.86
C MET A 1 19.76 5.02 -0.57
N PRO A 2 19.89 4.47 0.65
CA PRO A 2 19.38 3.13 0.98
C PRO A 2 17.91 2.96 0.61
N GLY A 3 17.57 1.85 -0.04
CA GLY A 3 16.20 1.51 -0.39
C GLY A 3 15.59 2.25 -1.58
N ILE A 4 16.03 3.46 -1.89
CA ILE A 4 15.52 4.20 -3.06
C ILE A 4 16.25 3.79 -4.33
N LYS A 5 15.49 3.34 -5.32
CA LYS A 5 15.94 2.99 -6.67
C LYS A 5 15.60 4.11 -7.66
N SER A 6 16.40 4.19 -8.71
CA SER A 6 16.11 4.97 -9.91
C SER A 6 15.92 4.01 -11.09
N GLY A 7 15.08 4.40 -12.03
CA GLY A 7 14.77 3.61 -13.22
C GLY A 7 14.23 4.51 -14.32
N CYS A 8 14.00 3.92 -15.50
CA CYS A 8 13.44 4.66 -16.64
C CYS A 8 11.99 5.08 -16.35
N TYR A 9 11.23 4.23 -15.67
CA TYR A 9 9.88 4.51 -15.21
C TYR A 9 9.86 4.73 -13.70
N ILE A 10 9.24 5.83 -13.27
CA ILE A 10 9.11 6.19 -11.85
C ILE A 10 8.38 5.09 -11.08
N ILE A 11 7.33 4.50 -11.68
CA ILE A 11 6.55 3.45 -11.04
C ILE A 11 7.37 2.17 -10.87
N GLU A 12 8.15 1.76 -11.87
CA GLU A 12 9.02 0.60 -11.75
C GLU A 12 10.08 0.81 -10.66
N ALA A 13 10.74 1.98 -10.68
CA ALA A 13 11.72 2.35 -9.68
C ALA A 13 11.10 2.37 -8.26
N LEU A 14 9.87 2.90 -8.13
CA LEU A 14 9.14 2.92 -6.87
C LEU A 14 8.83 1.51 -6.39
N LEU A 15 8.26 0.65 -7.25
CA LEU A 15 7.88 -0.72 -6.90
C LEU A 15 9.08 -1.57 -6.45
N GLN A 16 10.24 -1.36 -7.06
CA GLN A 16 11.50 -2.03 -6.69
C GLN A 16 12.24 -1.37 -5.51
N SER A 17 11.80 -0.19 -5.06
CA SER A 17 12.35 0.47 -3.88
C SER A 17 11.82 -0.18 -2.60
N ASP A 18 12.47 0.12 -1.48
CA ASP A 18 12.08 -0.31 -0.13
C ASP A 18 12.21 0.85 0.88
N LEU A 19 11.74 0.63 2.11
CA LEU A 19 11.63 1.68 3.12
C LEU A 19 12.85 1.82 4.04
N ARG A 20 14.00 1.20 3.74
CA ARG A 20 15.18 1.23 4.63
C ARG A 20 15.60 2.62 5.07
N CYS A 21 15.53 3.62 4.19
CA CYS A 21 15.89 5.00 4.54
C CYS A 21 15.01 5.60 5.63
N PHE A 22 13.74 5.22 5.69
CA PHE A 22 12.77 5.77 6.63
C PHE A 22 13.03 5.30 8.07
N TYR A 23 13.89 4.30 8.28
CA TYR A 23 14.34 3.84 9.59
C TYR A 23 15.72 4.40 10.00
N ASP A 24 16.26 5.39 9.26
CA ASP A 24 17.56 6.01 9.55
C ASP A 24 17.46 7.54 9.45
N GLN A 25 17.67 8.22 10.58
CA GLN A 25 17.56 9.68 10.66
C GLN A 25 18.58 10.39 9.77
N THR A 26 19.79 9.84 9.63
CA THR A 26 20.83 10.41 8.76
C THR A 26 20.39 10.35 7.31
N CYS A 27 19.77 9.25 6.92
CA CYS A 27 19.23 9.07 5.59
C CYS A 27 18.08 10.04 5.29
N ILE A 28 17.15 10.23 6.23
CA ILE A 28 16.05 11.20 6.12
C ILE A 28 16.61 12.61 5.95
N ASN A 29 17.59 13.01 6.76
CA ASN A 29 18.21 14.33 6.66
C ASN A 29 18.87 14.56 5.28
N GLN A 30 19.51 13.52 4.72
CA GLN A 30 20.06 13.56 3.35
C GLN A 30 18.96 13.66 2.28
N LEU A 31 17.84 12.97 2.46
CA LEU A 31 16.70 13.07 1.55
C LEU A 31 16.12 14.48 1.54
N GLN A 32 15.96 15.09 2.71
CA GLN A 32 15.43 16.46 2.81
C GLN A 32 16.32 17.48 2.10
N SER A 33 17.64 17.33 2.19
CA SER A 33 18.58 18.21 1.49
C SER A 33 18.55 17.99 -0.02
N TYR A 34 18.43 16.74 -0.48
CA TYR A 34 18.26 16.39 -1.90
C TYR A 34 16.97 17.00 -2.49
N LEU A 35 15.87 16.91 -1.74
CA LEU A 35 14.58 17.49 -2.12
C LEU A 35 14.50 19.01 -1.94
N ARG A 36 15.53 19.64 -1.35
CA ARG A 36 15.59 21.09 -1.11
C ARG A 36 14.37 21.64 -0.37
N LEU A 37 13.88 20.89 0.63
CA LEU A 37 12.72 21.30 1.41
C LEU A 37 13.04 22.56 2.24
N THR A 38 12.33 23.66 1.95
CA THR A 38 12.45 24.93 2.68
C THR A 38 11.06 25.42 3.12
N PRO A 39 10.76 25.50 4.42
CA PRO A 39 11.62 25.13 5.56
C PRO A 39 11.81 23.60 5.69
N PRO A 40 12.89 23.14 6.35
CA PRO A 40 13.06 21.72 6.63
C PRO A 40 11.90 21.22 7.50
N ILE A 41 11.32 20.09 7.11
CA ILE A 41 10.23 19.44 7.84
C ILE A 41 10.86 18.65 8.98
N ASN A 42 10.31 18.74 10.19
CA ASN A 42 10.77 17.89 11.28
C ASN A 42 10.23 16.46 11.09
N ILE A 43 11.01 15.59 10.46
CA ILE A 43 10.66 14.19 10.20
C ILE A 43 11.59 13.31 11.03
N THR A 44 11.01 12.51 11.91
CA THR A 44 11.72 11.51 12.71
C THR A 44 11.73 10.16 12.00
N ALA A 45 12.84 9.44 12.13
CA ALA A 45 12.94 8.06 11.65
C ALA A 45 11.94 7.13 12.35
N LEU A 46 11.50 6.12 11.61
CA LEU A 46 10.64 5.06 12.11
C LEU A 46 11.38 4.20 13.14
N GLU A 47 10.62 3.79 14.16
CA GLU A 47 11.08 2.89 15.23
C GLU A 47 11.27 1.47 14.68
N LYS A 48 12.52 0.97 14.71
CA LYS A 48 12.83 -0.41 14.31
C LYS A 48 12.34 -1.45 15.32
N SER A 49 12.04 -1.03 16.56
CA SER A 49 11.62 -1.94 17.63
C SER A 49 10.14 -2.32 17.55
N LEU A 50 9.33 -1.54 16.81
CA LEU A 50 7.91 -1.83 16.64
C LEU A 50 7.74 -3.10 15.79
N PRO A 51 6.90 -4.05 16.22
CA PRO A 51 6.60 -5.22 15.43
C PRO A 51 5.87 -4.81 14.15
N SER A 52 6.36 -5.30 13.02
CA SER A 52 5.73 -5.15 11.71
C SER A 52 5.74 -6.50 11.01
N ASN A 53 4.70 -6.75 10.21
CA ASN A 53 4.63 -7.89 9.31
C ASN A 53 5.59 -7.74 8.10
N PHE A 54 6.09 -6.51 7.87
CA PHE A 54 7.03 -6.21 6.81
C PHE A 54 8.42 -5.95 7.38
N SER A 55 9.43 -6.46 6.69
CA SER A 55 10.81 -6.11 6.98
C SER A 55 11.16 -4.75 6.38
N SER A 56 12.13 -4.03 6.95
CA SER A 56 12.57 -2.74 6.37
C SER A 56 13.08 -2.85 4.92
N ASN A 57 13.51 -4.03 4.48
CA ASN A 57 13.94 -4.34 3.11
C ASN A 57 12.86 -4.96 2.22
N SER A 58 11.62 -5.09 2.70
CA SER A 58 10.48 -5.47 1.87
C SER A 58 10.24 -4.40 0.80
N SER A 59 10.01 -4.83 -0.43
CA SER A 59 9.81 -3.90 -1.55
C SER A 59 8.46 -3.20 -1.47
N ILE A 60 8.33 -2.01 -2.04
CA ILE A 60 7.03 -1.32 -2.12
C ILE A 60 6.01 -2.17 -2.90
N ALA A 61 6.45 -2.95 -3.90
CA ALA A 61 5.59 -3.91 -4.58
C ALA A 61 5.00 -4.95 -3.61
N GLU A 62 5.84 -5.53 -2.76
CA GLU A 62 5.43 -6.53 -1.76
C GLU A 62 4.47 -5.94 -0.71
N LEU A 63 4.75 -4.71 -0.26
CA LEU A 63 3.86 -3.96 0.61
C LEU A 63 2.47 -3.78 -0.04
N LEU A 64 2.43 -3.36 -1.32
CA LEU A 64 1.18 -3.15 -2.04
C LEU A 64 0.42 -4.45 -2.32
N ASP A 65 1.13 -5.55 -2.60
CA ASP A 65 0.53 -6.88 -2.79
C ASP A 65 -0.22 -7.36 -1.54
N HIS A 66 0.31 -7.00 -0.36
CA HIS A 66 -0.31 -7.27 0.95
C HIS A 66 -1.15 -6.10 1.47
N LEU A 67 -1.51 -5.14 0.60
CA LEU A 67 -2.34 -3.96 0.92
C LEU A 67 -1.80 -3.11 2.08
N MET A 68 -0.51 -3.23 2.39
CA MET A 68 0.16 -2.60 3.52
C MET A 68 -0.50 -2.93 4.88
N VAL A 69 -1.19 -4.07 4.97
CA VAL A 69 -1.90 -4.49 6.18
C VAL A 69 -0.92 -5.16 7.14
N GLU A 70 -0.69 -4.52 8.29
CA GLU A 70 0.14 -5.06 9.37
C GLU A 70 -0.52 -6.25 10.06
N GLN A 71 -1.84 -6.16 10.31
CA GLN A 71 -2.60 -7.21 10.99
C GLN A 71 -4.03 -7.22 10.42
N TRP A 72 -4.48 -8.40 9.99
CA TRP A 72 -5.88 -8.61 9.68
C TRP A 72 -6.63 -8.80 10.99
N THR A 73 -7.61 -7.93 11.27
CA THR A 73 -8.56 -8.20 12.35
C THR A 73 -9.30 -9.50 12.02
N PRO A 74 -9.30 -10.51 12.92
CA PRO A 74 -9.96 -11.76 12.62
C PRO A 74 -11.46 -11.57 12.50
N LEU A 75 -12.03 -12.40 11.62
CA LEU A 75 -13.44 -12.61 11.29
C LEU A 75 -14.43 -11.75 12.10
N ILE A 76 -14.96 -10.69 11.49
CA ILE A 76 -16.13 -10.01 12.04
C ILE A 76 -17.29 -11.02 11.98
N VAL A 77 -17.66 -11.58 13.13
CA VAL A 77 -18.79 -12.50 13.24
C VAL A 77 -20.06 -11.67 13.22
N TYR A 78 -20.68 -11.60 12.04
CA TYR A 78 -21.94 -10.90 11.81
C TYR A 78 -23.18 -11.65 12.34
N GLU A 79 -23.01 -12.66 13.20
CA GLU A 79 -24.11 -13.48 13.72
C GLU A 79 -25.20 -12.63 14.37
N LYS A 80 -24.82 -11.67 15.22
CA LYS A 80 -25.77 -10.71 15.81
C LYS A 80 -26.49 -9.87 14.75
N TYR A 81 -25.78 -9.40 13.74
CA TYR A 81 -26.37 -8.61 12.66
C TYR A 81 -27.38 -9.43 11.84
N TYR A 82 -27.05 -10.67 11.48
CA TYR A 82 -27.95 -11.55 10.74
C TYR A 82 -29.13 -12.05 11.59
N HIS A 83 -28.94 -12.22 12.90
CA HIS A 83 -30.01 -12.56 13.83
C HIS A 83 -31.05 -11.43 13.94
N GLU A 84 -30.60 -10.18 14.05
CA GLU A 84 -31.48 -9.00 14.10
C GLU A 84 -32.13 -8.72 12.74
N CYS A 85 -31.38 -8.79 11.64
CA CYS A 85 -31.92 -8.47 10.32
C CYS A 85 -32.89 -9.51 9.75
N GLN A 86 -32.90 -10.75 10.27
CA GLN A 86 -33.70 -11.89 9.79
C GLN A 86 -33.92 -11.87 8.26
N PRO A 87 -32.84 -11.89 7.44
CA PRO A 87 -33.00 -11.77 6.01
C PRO A 87 -33.82 -12.94 5.47
N TYR A 88 -34.88 -12.62 4.73
CA TYR A 88 -35.79 -13.63 4.16
C TYR A 88 -35.06 -14.59 3.19
N GLN A 89 -33.96 -14.12 2.60
CA GLN A 89 -33.09 -14.88 1.71
C GLN A 89 -31.69 -14.27 1.67
N CYS A 90 -30.65 -15.11 1.60
CA CYS A 90 -29.29 -14.66 1.37
C CYS A 90 -29.11 -14.33 -0.11
N VAL A 91 -29.00 -13.04 -0.44
CA VAL A 91 -28.67 -12.59 -1.80
C VAL A 91 -27.19 -12.24 -1.82
N TYR A 92 -26.39 -13.04 -2.53
CA TYR A 92 -25.03 -12.66 -2.87
C TYR A 92 -25.03 -11.96 -4.24
N ILE A 93 -24.32 -10.84 -4.35
CA ILE A 93 -24.15 -10.13 -5.62
C ILE A 93 -22.73 -10.42 -6.09
N TYR A 94 -22.58 -11.22 -7.15
CA TYR A 94 -21.29 -11.39 -7.80
C TYR A 94 -20.91 -10.11 -8.55
N LYS A 95 -20.02 -9.31 -7.96
CA LYS A 95 -19.40 -8.17 -8.64
C LYS A 95 -18.17 -8.64 -9.39
N THR A 96 -18.32 -8.99 -10.66
CA THR A 96 -17.18 -9.27 -11.55
C THR A 96 -16.47 -7.96 -11.89
N LYS A 97 -15.16 -7.88 -11.67
CA LYS A 97 -14.32 -6.70 -11.96
C LYS A 97 -14.32 -6.31 -13.45
N ASN A 98 -14.66 -7.24 -14.35
CA ASN A 98 -14.65 -7.05 -15.80
C ASN A 98 -16.05 -7.24 -16.40
N GLY A 99 -16.97 -6.31 -16.14
CA GLY A 99 -18.21 -6.22 -16.92
C GLY A 99 -17.94 -5.77 -18.36
N ALA A 100 -18.92 -5.93 -19.26
CA ALA A 100 -18.81 -5.52 -20.68
C ALA A 100 -18.32 -4.07 -20.85
N ILE A 101 -18.70 -3.17 -19.92
CA ILE A 101 -18.24 -1.78 -19.88
C ILE A 101 -16.71 -1.71 -19.76
N GLY A 102 -16.08 -2.51 -18.89
CA GLY A 102 -14.63 -2.51 -18.73
C GLY A 102 -13.90 -3.00 -19.98
N ILE A 103 -14.45 -3.98 -20.69
CA ILE A 103 -13.90 -4.47 -21.96
C ILE A 103 -13.96 -3.39 -23.03
N ILE A 104 -15.09 -2.69 -23.15
CA ILE A 104 -15.28 -1.59 -24.12
C ILE A 104 -14.30 -0.45 -23.82
N THR A 105 -14.15 -0.06 -22.55
CA THR A 105 -13.22 1.02 -22.16
C THR A 105 -11.76 0.66 -22.47
N ILE A 106 -11.36 -0.61 -22.29
CA ILE A 106 -10.02 -1.08 -22.67
C ILE A 106 -9.82 -1.00 -24.18
N ILE A 107 -10.80 -1.44 -24.98
CA ILE A 107 -10.71 -1.39 -26.45
C ILE A 107 -10.62 0.06 -26.95
N ILE A 108 -11.45 0.96 -26.40
CA ILE A 108 -11.41 2.40 -26.75
C ILE A 108 -10.06 3.01 -26.36
N GLY A 109 -9.50 2.65 -25.20
CA GLY A 109 -8.20 3.16 -24.77
C GLY A 109 -7.00 2.58 -25.53
N LEU A 110 -7.19 1.53 -26.33
CA LEU A 110 -6.17 0.88 -27.17
C LEU A 110 -6.16 1.40 -28.62
N ILE A 111 -7.17 2.19 -29.01
CA ILE A 111 -7.28 2.91 -30.29
C ILE A 111 -6.70 4.31 -30.13
#